data_AF-B9GZ46-F1
#
_entry.id   AF-B9GZ46-F1
#
_cell.length_a   1.000
_cell.length_b   1.000
_cell.length_c   1.000
_cell.angle_alpha   90.00
_cell.angle_beta   90.00
_cell.angle_gamma   90.00
#
_symmetry.space_group_name_H-M   'P 1'
#
loop_
_entity.id
_entity.type
_entity.pdbx_description
1 polymer ?
#
loop_
_entity_poly.entity_id
_entity_poly.type
_entity_poly.pdbx_seq_one_letter_code
_entity_poly.pdbx_strand_id
1 'polypeptide(L)'
;MEKSFTKKLNDIDIERRLLLSENCIKDFPRGHEAYLKFKDEDGQVWTFRCRVPPGGGSKPALSGDWFLFVRSKDLKVGDVIVIALDREKDQAAGEQFTIKVKKTTSTTRK
;
A
#
# COMPACT_ATOMS: atom_id res chain seq x y z
N MET A 1 -4.17 -6.41 17.66
CA MET A 1 -2.75 -6.55 17.24
C MET A 1 -2.56 -5.84 15.91
N GLU A 2 -2.19 -4.57 15.96
CA GLU A 2 -2.07 -3.69 14.79
C GLU A 2 -1.01 -4.22 13.83
N LYS A 3 -1.40 -4.58 12.60
CA LYS A 3 -0.44 -4.99 11.57
C LYS A 3 -0.08 -3.77 10.74
N SER A 4 1.13 -3.25 10.94
CA SER A 4 1.71 -2.22 10.08
C SER A 4 2.87 -2.77 9.25
N PHE A 5 2.94 -2.34 8.01
CA PHE A 5 3.91 -2.77 7.02
C PHE A 5 4.60 -1.54 6.45
N THR A 6 5.93 -1.60 6.35
CA THR A 6 6.72 -0.53 5.77
C THR A 6 7.38 -1.04 4.51
N LYS A 7 7.31 -0.27 3.42
CA LYS A 7 7.96 -0.59 2.15
C LYS A 7 8.71 0.63 1.63
N LYS A 8 9.99 0.43 1.32
CA LYS A 8 10.78 1.37 0.53
C LYS A 8 10.45 1.18 -0.94
N LEU A 9 9.99 2.24 -1.60
CA LEU A 9 9.56 2.22 -3.00
C LEU A 9 10.78 2.08 -3.91
N ASN A 10 10.69 1.14 -4.84
CA ASN A 10 11.64 1.00 -5.94
C ASN A 10 11.03 1.52 -7.25
N ASP A 11 11.82 1.47 -8.31
CA ASP A 11 11.42 1.87 -9.67
C ASP A 11 10.11 1.22 -10.13
N ILE A 12 9.97 -0.11 -9.94
CA ILE A 12 8.74 -0.85 -10.28
C ILE A 12 7.54 -0.34 -9.47
N ASP A 13 7.76 -0.05 -8.18
CA ASP A 13 6.72 0.46 -7.30
C ASP A 13 6.23 1.84 -7.75
N ILE A 14 7.07 2.67 -8.35
CA ILE A 14 6.72 4.01 -8.85
C ILE A 14 6.13 3.94 -10.27
N GLU A 15 6.73 3.15 -11.16
CA GLU A 15 6.43 3.14 -12.60
C GLU A 15 5.37 2.13 -13.02
N ARG A 16 5.11 1.08 -12.22
CA ARG A 16 4.24 -0.03 -12.63
C ARG A 16 3.15 -0.39 -11.62
N ARG A 17 3.56 -0.76 -10.41
CA ARG A 17 2.65 -1.27 -9.36
C ARG A 17 3.42 -1.45 -8.07
N LEU A 18 2.76 -1.18 -6.96
CA LEU A 18 3.35 -1.45 -5.65
C LEU A 18 3.35 -2.94 -5.34
N LEU A 19 4.53 -3.54 -5.29
CA LEU A 19 4.73 -4.93 -4.88
C LEU A 19 4.81 -5.00 -3.36
N LEU A 20 3.85 -5.67 -2.75
CA LEU A 20 3.81 -5.90 -1.31
C LEU A 20 4.52 -7.21 -0.97
N SER A 21 5.13 -7.26 0.22
CA SER A 21 5.71 -8.50 0.72
C SER A 21 4.61 -9.52 1.01
N GLU A 22 4.90 -10.81 0.85
CA GLU A 22 3.94 -11.92 1.05
C GLU A 22 3.30 -11.92 2.44
N ASN A 23 3.96 -11.34 3.44
CA ASN A 23 3.45 -11.19 4.80
C ASN A 23 2.46 -10.02 4.98
N CYS A 24 2.38 -9.08 4.03
CA CYS A 24 1.52 -7.90 4.15
C CYS A 24 0.03 -8.27 4.12
N ILE A 25 -0.30 -9.28 3.33
CA ILE A 25 -1.69 -9.62 3.02
C ILE A 25 -1.94 -11.13 3.15
N LYS A 26 -1.51 -11.73 4.28
CA LYS A 26 -1.74 -13.15 4.54
C LYS A 26 -3.21 -13.55 4.63
N ASP A 27 -4.08 -12.58 4.92
CA ASP A 27 -5.48 -12.82 5.23
C ASP A 27 -6.42 -12.58 4.03
N PHE A 28 -5.92 -11.99 2.95
CA PHE A 28 -6.76 -11.71 1.80
C PHE A 28 -6.89 -12.95 0.92
N PRO A 29 -8.08 -13.21 0.37
CA PRO A 29 -8.33 -14.40 -0.42
C PRO A 29 -7.39 -14.46 -1.63
N ARG A 30 -6.56 -15.51 -1.67
CA ARG A 30 -5.64 -15.77 -2.79
C ARG A 30 -6.44 -16.03 -4.06
N GLY A 31 -5.95 -15.53 -5.21
CA GLY A 31 -6.62 -15.69 -6.49
C GLY A 31 -7.76 -14.70 -6.75
N HIS A 32 -8.09 -13.84 -5.79
CA HIS A 32 -9.07 -12.77 -5.96
C HIS A 32 -8.41 -11.42 -6.17
N GLU A 33 -9.11 -10.59 -6.94
CA GLU A 33 -8.93 -9.15 -6.95
C GLU A 33 -9.96 -8.51 -6.02
N ALA A 34 -9.55 -7.55 -5.21
CA ALA A 34 -10.50 -6.68 -4.53
C ALA A 34 -10.01 -5.24 -4.50
N TYR A 35 -10.97 -4.33 -4.37
CA TYR A 35 -10.73 -2.90 -4.29
C TYR A 35 -10.69 -2.51 -2.82
N LEU A 36 -9.50 -2.16 -2.35
CA LEU A 36 -9.25 -1.80 -0.96
C LEU A 36 -9.18 -0.29 -0.83
N LYS A 37 -9.85 0.26 0.19
CA LYS A 37 -9.84 1.69 0.48
C LYS A 37 -8.77 2.00 1.51
N PHE A 38 -7.87 2.91 1.16
CA PHE A 38 -6.78 3.40 1.98
C PHE A 38 -7.00 4.86 2.30
N LYS A 39 -7.07 5.21 3.57
CA LYS A 39 -7.11 6.60 4.01
C LYS A 39 -5.69 7.11 4.24
N ASP A 40 -5.34 8.22 3.61
CA ASP A 40 -4.04 8.84 3.84
C ASP A 40 -4.05 9.82 5.02
N GLU A 41 -2.88 10.38 5.35
CA GLU A 41 -2.68 11.31 6.45
C GLU A 41 -3.43 12.64 6.31
N ASP A 42 -3.69 13.10 5.09
CA ASP A 42 -4.55 14.24 4.78
C ASP A 42 -6.05 13.90 4.85
N GLY A 43 -6.38 12.64 5.17
CA GLY A 43 -7.74 12.14 5.31
C GLY A 43 -8.43 11.79 3.99
N GLN A 44 -7.74 11.90 2.86
CA GLN A 44 -8.26 11.50 1.56
C GLN A 44 -8.24 9.96 1.40
N VAL A 45 -9.27 9.45 0.73
CA VAL A 45 -9.48 8.00 0.57
C VAL A 45 -9.13 7.58 -0.85
N TRP A 46 -8.17 6.67 -0.95
CA TRP A 46 -7.67 6.10 -2.19
C TRP A 46 -8.15 4.67 -2.34
N THR A 47 -8.66 4.29 -3.50
CA THR A 47 -9.14 2.93 -3.74
C THR A 47 -8.12 2.19 -4.60
N PHE A 48 -7.35 1.27 -4.02
CA PHE A 48 -6.36 0.49 -4.77
C PHE A 48 -6.89 -0.88 -5.13
N ARG A 49 -6.64 -1.31 -6.37
CA ARG A 49 -6.90 -2.68 -6.79
C ARG A 49 -5.78 -3.57 -6.27
N CYS A 50 -6.13 -4.43 -5.31
CA CYS A 50 -5.26 -5.46 -4.78
C CYS A 50 -5.49 -6.76 -5.52
N ARG A 51 -4.43 -7.28 -6.14
CA ARG A 51 -4.44 -8.61 -6.75
C ARG A 51 -3.46 -9.51 -6.04
N VAL A 52 -3.98 -10.58 -5.43
CA VAL A 52 -3.18 -11.65 -4.86
C VAL A 52 -3.15 -12.79 -5.87
N PRO A 53 -2.03 -13.02 -6.57
CA PRO A 53 -1.94 -14.08 -7.58
C PRO A 53 -2.24 -15.46 -6.96
N PRO A 54 -2.92 -16.36 -7.71
CA PRO A 54 -3.09 -17.75 -7.30
C PRO A 54 -1.73 -18.44 -7.37
N GLY A 55 -1.29 -19.06 -6.26
CA GLY A 55 0.01 -19.72 -6.15
C GLY A 55 0.86 -19.14 -5.02
N GLY A 56 1.40 -20.03 -4.19
CA GLY A 56 2.02 -19.76 -2.89
C GLY A 56 3.06 -18.64 -2.84
N GLY A 57 3.81 -18.39 -3.93
CA GLY A 57 5.04 -17.60 -3.93
C GLY A 57 5.05 -16.34 -4.80
N SER A 58 3.90 -15.89 -5.31
CA SER A 58 3.85 -14.63 -6.06
C SER A 58 3.42 -13.47 -5.15
N LYS A 59 4.20 -12.39 -5.17
CA LYS A 59 3.97 -11.21 -4.33
C LYS A 59 2.66 -10.52 -4.69
N PRO A 60 1.82 -10.15 -3.69
CA PRO A 60 0.64 -9.35 -3.95
C PRO A 60 1.02 -7.99 -4.53
N ALA A 61 0.19 -7.47 -5.42
CA ALA A 61 0.43 -6.18 -6.06
C ALA A 61 -0.78 -5.25 -5.93
N LEU A 62 -0.52 -3.99 -5.58
CA LEU A 62 -1.48 -2.89 -5.64
C LEU A 62 -1.32 -2.15 -6.97
N SER A 63 -2.44 -1.92 -7.65
CA SER A 63 -2.51 -1.29 -8.97
C SER A 63 -3.81 -0.46 -9.09
N GLY A 64 -4.05 0.16 -10.25
CA GLY A 64 -5.18 1.08 -10.43
C GLY A 64 -4.80 2.50 -9.99
N ASP A 65 -5.55 3.06 -9.03
CA ASP A 65 -5.33 4.42 -8.50
C ASP A 65 -4.00 4.61 -7.76
N TRP A 66 -3.19 3.56 -7.61
CA TRP A 66 -1.83 3.65 -7.08
C TRP A 66 -0.99 4.71 -7.80
N PHE A 67 -1.10 4.80 -9.13
CA PHE A 67 -0.38 5.81 -9.90
C PHE A 67 -0.84 7.23 -9.63
N LEU A 68 -2.15 7.41 -9.42
CA LEU A 68 -2.71 8.71 -9.08
C LEU A 68 -2.22 9.12 -7.69
N PHE A 69 -2.14 8.19 -6.75
CA PHE A 69 -1.54 8.41 -5.43
C PHE A 69 -0.06 8.81 -5.53
N VAL A 70 0.73 8.07 -6.31
CA VAL A 70 2.17 8.38 -6.56
C VAL A 70 2.34 9.79 -7.10
N ARG A 71 1.53 10.19 -8.08
CA ARG A 71 1.58 11.55 -8.65
C ARG A 71 1.09 12.61 -7.68
N SER A 72 0.00 12.34 -6.96
CA SER A 72 -0.59 13.29 -6.01
C SER A 72 0.32 13.57 -4.82
N LYS A 73 1.02 12.54 -4.31
CA LYS A 73 1.96 12.68 -3.19
C LYS A 73 3.40 12.98 -3.64
N ASP A 74 3.66 13.10 -4.95
CA ASP A 74 5.00 13.27 -5.54
C ASP A 74 5.99 12.23 -4.97
N LEU A 75 5.63 10.94 -5.07
CA LEU A 75 6.47 9.84 -4.59
C LEU A 75 7.60 9.55 -5.56
N LYS A 76 8.78 9.28 -5.02
CA LYS A 76 10.00 8.98 -5.76
C LYS A 76 10.62 7.68 -5.29
N VAL A 77 11.47 7.13 -6.15
CA VAL A 77 12.29 5.95 -5.80
C VAL A 77 13.10 6.28 -4.54
N GLY A 78 12.98 5.41 -3.54
CA GLY A 78 13.64 5.59 -2.25
C GLY A 78 12.73 6.12 -1.13
N ASP A 79 11.58 6.71 -1.47
CA ASP A 79 10.57 7.06 -0.47
C ASP A 79 10.03 5.81 0.22
N VAL A 80 9.53 6.00 1.44
CA VAL A 80 9.04 4.90 2.27
C VAL A 80 7.56 5.12 2.53
N ILE A 81 6.75 4.10 2.26
CA ILE A 81 5.35 4.09 2.66
C ILE A 81 5.15 3.19 3.87
N VAL A 82 4.21 3.58 4.73
CA VAL A 82 3.75 2.79 5.87
C VAL A 82 2.27 2.54 5.70
N ILE A 83 1.90 1.27 5.58
CA ILE A 83 0.51 0.82 5.49
C ILE A 83 0.15 0.20 6.83
N ALA A 84 -0.90 0.66 7.49
CA ALA A 84 -1.42 0.04 8.70
C ALA A 84 -2.84 -0.46 8.47
N LEU A 85 -3.08 -1.71 8.89
CA LEU A 85 -4.39 -2.35 8.88
C LEU A 85 -4.98 -2.29 10.27
N ASP A 86 -6.09 -1.57 10.42
CA ASP A 86 -6.86 -1.57 11.65
C ASP A 86 -7.96 -2.64 11.53
N ARG A 87 -7.82 -3.70 12.33
CA ARG A 87 -8.80 -4.80 12.43
C ARG A 87 -9.74 -4.66 13.62
N GLU A 88 -9.49 -3.70 14.50
CA GLU A 88 -10.20 -3.60 15.78
C GLU A 88 -11.41 -2.66 15.71
N LYS A 89 -11.53 -1.82 14.68
CA LYS A 89 -12.74 -1.02 14.46
C LYS A 89 -13.81 -1.76 13.67
N ASP A 90 -14.70 -2.39 14.44
CA ASP A 90 -16.08 -2.74 14.08
C ASP A 90 -16.28 -3.78 12.96
N GLN A 91 -16.78 -4.94 13.38
CA GLN A 91 -17.43 -5.95 12.53
C GLN A 91 -18.60 -5.41 11.68
N ALA A 92 -18.95 -4.12 11.80
CA ALA A 92 -19.99 -3.45 11.05
C ALA A 92 -19.50 -2.51 9.92
N ALA A 93 -18.22 -2.11 9.87
CA ALA A 93 -17.76 -1.02 8.98
C ALA A 93 -16.75 -1.41 7.89
N GLY A 94 -16.27 -2.66 7.88
CA GLY A 94 -15.28 -3.14 6.91
C GLY A 94 -13.84 -2.70 7.25
N GLU A 95 -12.87 -3.50 6.79
CA GLU A 95 -11.44 -3.29 7.07
C GLU A 95 -10.97 -1.91 6.59
N GLN A 96 -10.49 -1.05 7.51
CA GLN A 96 -9.94 0.26 7.18
C GLN A 96 -8.42 0.19 7.07
N PHE A 97 -7.91 0.46 5.87
CA PHE A 97 -6.48 0.59 5.63
C PHE A 97 -6.08 2.05 5.76
N THR A 98 -4.94 2.31 6.38
CA THR A 98 -4.31 3.64 6.37
C THR A 98 -2.97 3.58 5.65
N ILE A 99 -2.66 4.61 4.88
CA ILE A 99 -1.39 4.74 4.17
C ILE A 99 -0.72 6.06 4.56
N LYS A 100 0.55 6.01 4.94
CA LYS A 100 1.34 7.17 5.31
C LYS A 100 2.60 7.22 4.46
N VAL A 101 3.00 8.41 4.07
CA VAL A 101 4.17 8.62 3.24
C VAL A 101 5.29 9.20 4.08
N LYS A 102 6.42 8.52 4.12
CA LYS A 102 7.67 9.03 4.68
C LYS A 102 8.60 9.34 3.51
N LYS A 103 8.60 10.60 3.09
CA LYS A 103 9.55 11.06 2.08
C LYS A 103 10.96 10.89 2.60
N THR A 104 11.83 10.25 1.83
CA THR A 104 13.25 10.24 2.16
C THR A 104 13.74 11.65 1.86
N THR A 105 13.94 12.45 2.91
CA THR A 105 14.64 13.72 2.79
C THR A 105 16.05 13.37 2.35
N SER A 106 16.26 13.37 1.03
CA SER A 106 17.59 13.44 0.45
C SER A 106 18.20 14.70 1.05
N THR A 107 19.01 14.51 2.08
CA THR A 107 19.84 15.54 2.66
C THR A 107 20.74 16.00 1.53
N THR A 108 20.40 17.12 0.90
CA THR A 108 21.30 17.90 0.06
C THR A 108 22.53 18.20 0.91
N ARG A 109 23.59 17.40 0.77
CA ARG A 109 24.91 17.86 1.17
C ARG A 109 25.42 18.73 0.02
N LYS A 110 25.67 19.98 0.42
CA LYS A 110 26.24 21.08 -0.35
C LYS A 110 27.48 20.67 -1.14
#